data_AF-A0A7L4PVH3-F1
#
_entry.id   AF-A0A7L4PVH3-F1
#
_cell.length_a   1.000
_cell.length_b   1.000
_cell.length_c   1.000
_cell.angle_alpha   90.00
_cell.angle_beta   90.00
_cell.angle_gamma   90.00
#
_symmetry.space_group_name_H-M   'P 1'
#
loop_
_entity.id
_entity.type
_entity.pdbx_description
1 polymer ?
#
loop_
_entity_poly.entity_id
_entity_poly.type
_entity_poly.pdbx_seq_one_letter_code
_entity_poly.pdbx_strand_id
1 'polypeptide(L)'
;MHRENRAGNRAAAVRPRATPRHRIAAGVPCMLLLLALAAGCVLQPVPSAEQVVTGTGTVVFIPREGGFFGIAADSGVQYWPEHLDPAYRAAGVRVIFTARLRPDRVAPGQWGTPVDIIDIRPAQEPAANITVPPGDGNVTAFGRVAAAAGGTYIIVSDDGIPYLPANLDPAFRVEGLYVVFSGETGAPLPSGAIPVTISGIATAEPVP
;
A
#
# COMPACT_ATOMS: atom_id res chain seq x y z
N MET A 1 -69.05 -25.18 3.63
CA MET A 1 -69.99 -26.16 3.04
C MET A 1 -69.77 -26.16 1.54
N HIS A 2 -69.18 -27.25 1.01
CA HIS A 2 -69.14 -27.65 -0.42
C HIS A 2 -68.44 -26.69 -1.42
N ARG A 3 -67.61 -27.12 -2.38
CA ARG A 3 -67.31 -28.46 -2.90
C ARG A 3 -66.01 -28.39 -3.72
N GLU A 4 -65.17 -29.38 -3.49
CA GLU A 4 -64.07 -29.84 -4.33
C GLU A 4 -64.61 -30.33 -5.69
N ASN A 5 -63.87 -30.15 -6.80
CA ASN A 5 -63.96 -31.10 -7.93
C ASN A 5 -62.79 -31.00 -8.93
N ARG A 6 -61.94 -32.04 -8.85
CA ARG A 6 -61.48 -32.93 -9.93
C ARG A 6 -60.79 -32.33 -11.17
N ALA A 7 -59.48 -32.57 -11.35
CA ALA A 7 -58.86 -33.82 -11.79
C ALA A 7 -58.99 -34.11 -13.30
N GLY A 8 -57.84 -34.09 -13.97
CA GLY A 8 -57.29 -35.30 -14.59
C GLY A 8 -57.82 -35.74 -15.96
N ASN A 9 -56.93 -35.59 -16.94
CA ASN A 9 -56.57 -36.59 -17.95
C ASN A 9 -57.52 -36.78 -19.15
N ARG A 10 -57.00 -36.56 -20.36
CA ARG A 10 -57.03 -37.54 -21.46
C ARG A 10 -56.20 -37.06 -22.66
N ALA A 11 -55.07 -37.75 -22.83
CA ALA A 11 -54.42 -37.91 -24.12
C ALA A 11 -55.34 -38.64 -25.11
N ALA A 12 -55.39 -38.18 -26.36
CA ALA A 12 -55.77 -39.00 -27.51
C ALA A 12 -55.10 -38.44 -28.76
N ALA A 13 -54.47 -39.35 -29.48
CA ALA A 13 -53.50 -39.11 -30.53
C ALA A 13 -54.10 -39.26 -31.94
N VAL A 14 -53.22 -39.06 -32.92
CA VAL A 14 -53.26 -39.58 -34.31
C VAL A 14 -54.09 -38.78 -35.32
N ARG A 15 -53.42 -38.13 -36.28
CA ARG A 15 -53.43 -38.55 -37.69
C ARG A 15 -52.08 -38.26 -38.39
N PRO A 16 -51.58 -39.17 -39.25
CA PRO A 16 -50.29 -39.04 -39.94
C PRO A 16 -50.44 -38.34 -41.30
N ARG A 17 -49.36 -37.73 -41.80
CA ARG A 17 -49.20 -37.47 -43.23
C ARG A 17 -47.74 -37.68 -43.64
N ALA A 18 -47.52 -38.78 -44.34
CA ALA A 18 -46.27 -39.14 -44.99
C ALA A 18 -46.10 -38.36 -46.30
N THR A 19 -44.86 -38.01 -46.65
CA THR A 19 -44.23 -37.98 -48.00
C THR A 19 -42.84 -37.30 -47.88
N PRO A 20 -41.91 -37.47 -48.83
CA PRO A 20 -41.21 -38.69 -49.22
C PRO A 20 -39.68 -38.57 -48.98
N ARG A 21 -39.01 -39.73 -48.98
CA ARG A 21 -37.56 -39.89 -48.85
C ARG A 21 -36.81 -39.39 -50.09
N HIS A 22 -35.78 -38.57 -49.92
CA HIS A 22 -34.71 -38.43 -50.92
C HIS A 22 -33.32 -38.49 -50.29
N ARG A 23 -32.74 -39.70 -50.47
CA ARG A 23 -31.37 -40.00 -50.92
C ARG A 23 -30.16 -39.45 -50.14
N ILE A 24 -29.58 -40.39 -49.42
CA ILE A 24 -28.17 -40.49 -49.02
C ILE A 24 -27.25 -40.29 -50.24
N ALA A 25 -26.20 -39.49 -50.08
CA ALA A 25 -24.95 -39.63 -50.82
C ALA A 25 -23.79 -39.57 -49.81
N ALA A 26 -23.05 -40.68 -49.74
CA ALA A 26 -21.86 -40.89 -48.94
C ALA A 26 -20.59 -40.50 -49.72
N GLY A 27 -19.51 -40.22 -49.00
CA GLY A 27 -18.15 -39.95 -49.53
C GLY A 27 -17.87 -38.44 -49.59
N VAL A 28 -16.76 -37.90 -49.10
CA VAL A 28 -15.40 -38.43 -49.13
C VAL A 28 -14.59 -37.73 -48.01
N PRO A 29 -13.92 -38.48 -47.11
CA PRO A 29 -12.98 -37.92 -46.15
C PRO A 29 -11.66 -37.62 -46.89
N CYS A 30 -11.49 -36.39 -47.35
CA CYS A 30 -10.26 -35.94 -48.01
C CYS A 30 -9.25 -35.49 -46.94
N MET A 31 -8.61 -36.48 -46.32
CA MET A 31 -7.27 -36.31 -45.78
C MET A 31 -6.36 -35.87 -46.94
N LEU A 32 -5.54 -34.83 -46.72
CA LEU A 32 -4.50 -34.26 -47.61
C LEU A 32 -4.93 -33.20 -48.65
N LEU A 33 -4.94 -31.93 -48.22
CA LEU A 33 -4.13 -30.92 -48.90
C LEU A 33 -3.30 -30.14 -47.86
N LEU A 34 -2.18 -30.77 -47.51
CA LEU A 34 -0.99 -30.15 -46.94
C LEU A 34 -0.47 -29.09 -47.91
N LEU A 35 -0.77 -27.81 -47.65
CA LEU A 35 -0.01 -26.65 -48.11
C LEU A 35 0.14 -25.72 -46.89
N ALA A 36 0.95 -26.10 -45.91
CA ALA A 36 2.35 -25.74 -45.83
C ALA A 36 2.58 -24.21 -45.80
N LEU A 37 3.13 -23.79 -44.67
CA LEU A 37 3.91 -22.58 -44.38
C LEU A 37 3.19 -21.36 -43.77
N ALA A 38 3.50 -21.19 -42.49
CA ALA A 38 3.99 -19.95 -41.91
C ALA A 38 2.94 -18.85 -41.64
N ALA A 39 2.04 -19.13 -40.71
CA ALA A 39 1.76 -18.15 -39.68
C ALA A 39 1.73 -18.87 -38.34
N GLY A 40 2.88 -19.41 -37.95
CA GLY A 40 3.27 -19.33 -36.54
C GLY A 40 3.40 -17.85 -36.20
N CYS A 41 2.27 -17.14 -36.15
CA CYS A 41 2.17 -15.96 -35.30
C CYS A 41 2.26 -16.57 -33.91
N VAL A 42 3.51 -16.74 -33.45
CA VAL A 42 3.87 -16.64 -32.06
C VAL A 42 2.88 -15.63 -31.49
N LEU A 43 1.96 -16.12 -30.67
CA LEU A 43 1.25 -15.28 -29.73
C LEU A 43 2.38 -14.82 -28.81
N GLN A 44 3.12 -13.82 -29.28
CA GLN A 44 4.16 -13.19 -28.50
C GLN A 44 3.39 -12.72 -27.28
N PRO A 45 3.81 -13.09 -26.06
CA PRO A 45 3.35 -12.36 -24.90
C PRO A 45 3.70 -10.92 -25.23
N VAL A 46 2.69 -10.11 -25.53
CA VAL A 46 2.85 -8.67 -25.58
C VAL A 46 3.56 -8.38 -24.27
N PRO A 47 4.79 -7.82 -24.26
CA PRO A 47 5.46 -7.51 -23.00
C PRO A 47 4.45 -6.62 -22.29
N SER A 48 3.81 -7.19 -21.27
CA SER A 48 2.73 -6.55 -20.54
C SER A 48 3.35 -5.27 -20.07
N ALA A 49 2.97 -4.15 -20.68
CA ALA A 49 3.59 -2.86 -20.46
C ALA A 49 3.79 -2.75 -18.96
N GLU A 50 5.05 -2.69 -18.54
CA GLU A 50 5.41 -2.76 -17.14
C GLU A 50 4.60 -1.69 -16.43
N GLN A 51 3.60 -2.13 -15.64
CA GLN A 51 2.61 -1.20 -15.13
C GLN A 51 3.26 -0.46 -13.96
N VAL A 52 3.80 0.70 -14.28
CA VAL A 52 4.40 1.61 -13.30
C VAL A 52 3.33 2.54 -12.79
N VAL A 53 3.24 2.65 -11.47
CA VAL A 53 2.37 3.60 -10.77
C VAL A 53 3.25 4.61 -10.06
N THR A 54 2.80 5.85 -10.04
CA THR A 54 3.38 6.90 -9.21
C THR A 54 2.28 7.48 -8.35
N GLY A 55 2.59 7.78 -7.09
CA GLY A 55 1.61 8.36 -6.19
C GLY A 55 2.24 8.93 -4.93
N THR A 56 1.38 9.59 -4.16
CA THR A 56 1.66 10.01 -2.80
C THR A 56 0.86 9.12 -1.85
N GLY A 57 1.45 8.76 -0.72
CA GLY A 57 0.79 7.92 0.27
C GLY A 57 1.45 7.97 1.63
N THR A 58 0.86 7.24 2.57
CA THR A 58 1.33 7.09 3.95
C THR A 58 1.82 5.67 4.16
N VAL A 59 3.02 5.50 4.72
CA VAL A 59 3.51 4.19 5.16
C VAL A 59 2.71 3.74 6.38
N VAL A 60 2.18 2.53 6.33
CA VAL A 60 1.37 1.93 7.40
C VAL A 60 1.97 0.61 7.84
N PHE A 61 1.86 0.29 9.13
CA PHE A 61 2.21 -1.02 9.66
C PHE A 61 0.96 -1.88 9.82
N ILE A 62 0.98 -3.09 9.29
CA ILE A 62 -0.12 -4.05 9.36
C ILE A 62 0.30 -5.19 10.30
N PRO A 63 -0.31 -5.33 11.50
CA PRO A 63 0.09 -6.32 12.51
C PRO A 63 -0.49 -7.72 12.22
N ARG A 64 -0.40 -8.20 10.98
CA ARG A 64 -0.87 -9.54 10.58
C ARG A 64 0.29 -10.37 10.05
N GLU A 65 0.23 -11.69 10.22
CA GLU A 65 1.23 -12.64 9.69
C GLU A 65 2.68 -12.32 10.10
N GLY A 66 2.89 -11.82 11.33
CA GLY A 66 4.22 -11.42 11.82
C GLY A 66 4.55 -9.93 11.61
N GLY A 67 3.68 -9.17 10.95
CA GLY A 67 3.81 -7.74 10.77
C GLY A 67 4.49 -7.37 9.46
N PHE A 68 3.90 -6.47 8.69
CA PHE A 68 4.50 -5.95 7.46
C PHE A 68 4.17 -4.48 7.25
N PHE A 69 4.97 -3.81 6.42
CA PHE A 69 4.72 -2.43 6.01
C PHE A 69 4.02 -2.37 4.67
N GLY A 70 3.14 -1.38 4.53
CA GLY A 70 2.39 -1.08 3.32
C GLY A 70 2.38 0.41 3.04
N ILE A 71 1.92 0.81 1.85
CA ILE A 71 1.68 2.21 1.49
C ILE A 71 0.20 2.37 1.21
N ALA A 72 -0.50 3.18 2.01
CA ALA A 72 -1.85 3.63 1.72
C ALA A 72 -1.76 4.91 0.88
N ALA A 73 -2.09 4.82 -0.41
CA ALA A 73 -2.05 5.97 -1.31
C ALA A 73 -3.23 6.91 -1.06
N ASP A 74 -3.05 8.19 -1.39
CA ASP A 74 -4.09 9.22 -1.26
C ASP A 74 -5.32 8.93 -2.14
N SER A 75 -5.14 8.13 -3.18
CA SER A 75 -6.22 7.63 -4.03
C SER A 75 -7.11 6.59 -3.33
N GLY A 76 -6.76 6.16 -2.12
CA GLY A 76 -7.41 5.07 -1.38
C GLY A 76 -6.92 3.68 -1.77
N VAL A 77 -6.02 3.56 -2.76
CA VAL A 77 -5.42 2.29 -3.16
C VAL A 77 -4.32 1.91 -2.18
N GLN A 78 -4.30 0.65 -1.76
CA GLN A 78 -3.25 0.10 -0.90
C GLN A 78 -2.22 -0.63 -1.76
N TYR A 79 -0.94 -0.39 -1.47
CA TYR A 79 0.18 -1.06 -2.11
C TYR A 79 1.00 -1.82 -1.07
N TRP A 80 1.32 -3.07 -1.38
CA TRP A 80 2.18 -3.91 -0.57
C TRP A 80 3.55 -4.04 -1.26
N PRO A 81 4.56 -3.29 -0.80
CA PRO A 81 5.93 -3.52 -1.21
C PRO A 81 6.47 -4.76 -0.50
N GLU A 82 6.85 -5.79 -1.27
CA GLU A 82 7.47 -7.01 -0.70
C GLU A 82 8.74 -6.65 0.09
N HIS A 83 9.47 -5.63 -0.38
CA HIS A 83 10.59 -5.02 0.32
C HIS A 83 10.45 -3.50 0.34
N LEU A 84 10.25 -2.95 1.55
CA LEU A 84 10.41 -1.52 1.80
C LEU A 84 11.79 -1.26 2.40
N ASP A 85 12.49 -0.23 1.92
CA ASP A 85 13.79 0.18 2.45
C ASP A 85 13.65 0.49 3.96
N PRO A 86 14.57 -0.01 4.82
CA PRO A 86 14.55 0.23 6.26
C PRO A 86 14.37 1.69 6.68
N ALA A 87 14.90 2.65 5.91
CA ALA A 87 14.74 4.08 6.18
C ALA A 87 13.27 4.54 6.19
N TYR A 88 12.39 3.82 5.50
CA TYR A 88 10.96 4.13 5.41
C TYR A 88 10.08 3.16 6.22
N ARG A 89 10.66 2.23 7.00
CA ARG A 89 9.91 1.29 7.85
C ARG A 89 9.44 1.92 9.17
N ALA A 90 8.79 3.07 9.05
CA ALA A 90 8.12 3.74 10.16
C ALA A 90 6.68 4.04 9.74
N ALA A 91 5.72 3.62 10.55
CA ALA A 91 4.32 3.96 10.30
C ALA A 91 4.09 5.47 10.43
N GLY A 92 3.26 6.03 9.57
CA GLY A 92 2.92 7.46 9.52
C GLY A 92 3.79 8.31 8.57
N VAL A 93 4.81 7.74 7.93
CA VAL A 93 5.69 8.49 7.02
C VAL A 93 4.97 8.77 5.70
N ARG A 94 4.91 10.05 5.30
CA ARG A 94 4.37 10.47 3.99
C ARG A 94 5.45 10.32 2.91
N VAL A 95 5.11 9.64 1.83
CA VAL A 95 6.04 9.31 0.74
C VAL A 95 5.47 9.64 -0.63
N ILE A 96 6.32 10.11 -1.53
CA ILE A 96 6.10 10.05 -2.97
C ILE A 96 6.86 8.82 -3.46
N PHE A 97 6.18 7.97 -4.21
CA PHE A 97 6.75 6.71 -4.68
C PHE A 97 6.45 6.48 -6.15
N THR A 98 7.35 5.77 -6.81
CA THR A 98 7.15 5.14 -8.10
C THR A 98 7.38 3.65 -7.92
N ALA A 99 6.45 2.83 -8.37
CA ALA A 99 6.49 1.39 -8.15
C ALA A 99 5.97 0.61 -9.35
N ARG A 100 6.52 -0.59 -9.54
CA ARG A 100 6.11 -1.55 -10.56
C ARG A 100 5.09 -2.51 -9.96
N LEU A 101 3.93 -2.66 -10.60
CA LEU A 101 2.95 -3.66 -10.18
C LEU A 101 3.49 -5.08 -10.38
N ARG A 102 3.20 -5.95 -9.41
CA ARG A 102 3.58 -7.36 -9.40
C ARG A 102 2.34 -8.26 -9.38
N PRO A 103 1.60 -8.37 -10.50
CA PRO A 103 0.39 -9.21 -10.57
C PRO A 103 0.70 -10.71 -10.41
N ASP A 104 1.97 -11.10 -10.53
CA ASP A 104 2.48 -12.45 -10.29
C ASP A 104 2.71 -12.77 -8.79
N ARG A 105 2.37 -11.84 -7.89
CA ARG A 105 2.53 -11.96 -6.44
C ARG A 105 1.19 -11.87 -5.74
N VAL A 106 1.15 -12.35 -4.50
CA VAL A 106 0.00 -12.26 -3.61
C VAL A 106 0.45 -11.62 -2.31
N ALA A 107 -0.26 -10.59 -1.87
CA ALA A 107 0.07 -9.90 -0.63
C ALA A 107 -0.31 -10.72 0.61
N PRO A 108 0.47 -10.64 1.71
CA PRO A 108 0.14 -11.18 3.02
C PRO A 108 -1.26 -10.75 3.46
N GLY A 109 -2.06 -11.71 3.92
CA GLY A 109 -3.47 -11.48 4.28
C GLY A 109 -4.33 -10.83 3.18
N GLN A 110 -3.92 -10.92 1.90
CA GLN A 110 -4.56 -10.25 0.75
C GLN A 110 -4.68 -8.73 0.91
N TRP A 111 -3.74 -8.12 1.63
CA TRP A 111 -3.75 -6.69 1.88
C TRP A 111 -2.96 -5.94 0.81
N GLY A 112 -3.64 -5.12 0.02
CA GLY A 112 -3.02 -4.24 -0.97
C GLY A 112 -2.53 -4.94 -2.25
N THR A 113 -2.14 -4.13 -3.21
CA THR A 113 -1.61 -4.56 -4.51
C THR A 113 -0.11 -4.78 -4.39
N PRO A 114 0.42 -5.97 -4.72
CA PRO A 114 1.85 -6.21 -4.67
C PRO A 114 2.62 -5.32 -5.65
N VAL A 115 3.70 -4.71 -5.16
CA VAL A 115 4.56 -3.83 -5.96
C VAL A 115 6.04 -4.01 -5.63
N ASP A 116 6.90 -3.72 -6.60
CA ASP A 116 8.31 -3.42 -6.37
C ASP A 116 8.51 -1.91 -6.39
N ILE A 117 9.13 -1.35 -5.35
CA ILE A 117 9.48 0.06 -5.31
C ILE A 117 10.63 0.33 -6.29
N ILE A 118 10.41 1.26 -7.23
CA ILE A 118 11.45 1.76 -8.15
C ILE A 118 12.12 2.99 -7.53
N ASP A 119 11.32 3.93 -7.02
CA ASP A 119 11.77 5.15 -6.35
C ASP A 119 10.84 5.44 -5.17
N ILE A 120 11.40 5.89 -4.06
CA ILE A 120 10.63 6.34 -2.91
C ILE A 120 11.40 7.45 -2.21
N ARG A 121 10.67 8.50 -1.88
CA ARG A 121 11.19 9.66 -1.16
C ARG A 121 10.12 10.20 -0.21
N PRO A 122 10.51 10.95 0.83
CA PRO A 122 9.54 11.69 1.63
C PRO A 122 8.68 12.59 0.73
N ALA A 123 7.37 12.65 1.00
CA ALA A 123 6.44 13.49 0.23
C ALA A 123 6.57 14.97 0.59
N GLN A 124 7.04 15.25 1.81
CA GLN A 124 7.65 16.53 2.10
C GLN A 124 9.00 16.56 1.40
N GLU A 125 9.23 17.55 0.54
CA GLU A 125 10.61 18.02 0.35
C GLU A 125 11.22 18.20 1.75
N PRO A 126 12.46 17.72 2.01
CA PRO A 126 13.09 17.87 3.32
C PRO A 126 12.93 19.34 3.68
N ALA A 127 12.14 19.65 4.72
CA ALA A 127 11.42 20.90 4.86
C ALA A 127 12.28 22.13 4.52
N ALA A 128 12.39 22.45 3.24
CA ALA A 128 13.08 23.62 2.73
C ALA A 128 12.10 24.79 2.77
N ASN A 129 11.24 24.82 3.79
CA ASN A 129 10.91 26.03 4.54
C ASN A 129 10.18 25.74 5.87
N ILE A 130 10.74 24.89 6.74
CA ILE A 130 10.92 25.36 8.12
C ILE A 130 12.40 25.69 8.23
N THR A 131 12.77 26.80 7.61
CA THR A 131 13.98 27.48 8.06
C THR A 131 13.62 28.04 9.44
N VAL A 132 13.81 27.26 10.50
CA VAL A 132 14.49 27.87 11.63
C VAL A 132 15.98 27.69 11.33
N PRO A 133 16.65 28.70 10.79
CA PRO A 133 18.10 28.66 10.70
C PRO A 133 18.66 28.71 12.13
N PRO A 134 19.90 28.27 12.35
CA PRO A 134 20.54 28.39 13.65
C PRO A 134 20.58 29.88 14.05
N GLY A 135 19.84 30.31 15.07
CA GLY A 135 20.09 31.63 15.66
C GLY A 135 19.01 32.37 16.44
N ASP A 136 17.72 32.06 16.33
CA ASP A 136 16.69 32.68 17.20
C ASP A 136 16.44 31.85 18.47
N GLY A 137 16.94 30.62 18.49
CA GLY A 137 16.92 29.75 19.65
C GLY A 137 15.56 29.13 19.93
N ASN A 138 14.66 28.99 18.94
CA ASN A 138 13.35 28.37 19.11
C ASN A 138 13.12 27.21 18.13
N VAL A 139 12.30 26.22 18.50
CA VAL A 139 11.92 25.09 17.64
C VAL A 139 10.42 24.83 17.76
N THR A 140 9.80 24.36 16.69
CA THR A 140 8.54 23.61 16.71
C THR A 140 8.67 22.45 15.73
N ALA A 141 8.62 21.23 16.23
CA ALA A 141 8.90 20.03 15.44
C ALA A 141 8.04 18.85 15.89
N PHE A 142 7.89 17.90 14.97
CA PHE A 142 7.36 16.58 15.25
C PHE A 142 8.51 15.60 15.46
N GLY A 143 8.31 14.62 16.33
CA GLY A 143 9.32 13.62 16.59
C GLY A 143 8.86 12.48 17.50
N ARG A 144 9.75 11.50 17.66
CA ARG A 144 9.54 10.35 18.54
C ARG A 144 10.43 10.44 19.77
N VAL A 145 9.84 10.18 20.92
CA VAL A 145 10.58 10.03 22.16
C VAL A 145 11.36 8.72 22.12
N ALA A 146 12.67 8.79 22.34
CA ALA A 146 13.56 7.64 22.39
C ALA A 146 14.32 7.61 23.73
N ALA A 147 14.48 6.41 24.30
CA ALA A 147 15.31 6.22 25.47
C ALA A 147 16.79 6.38 25.08
N ALA A 148 17.53 7.13 25.89
CA ALA A 148 18.97 7.31 25.78
C ALA A 148 19.69 6.70 27.00
N ALA A 149 21.00 6.58 26.91
CA ALA A 149 21.81 6.03 27.99
C ALA A 149 21.61 6.82 29.31
N GLY A 150 21.67 6.11 30.44
CA GLY A 150 21.55 6.72 31.77
C GLY A 150 20.12 7.12 32.16
N GLY A 151 19.09 6.54 31.54
CA GLY A 151 17.68 6.82 31.89
C GLY A 151 17.18 8.19 31.39
N THR A 152 17.90 8.78 30.44
CA THR A 152 17.53 10.03 29.79
C THR A 152 16.62 9.74 28.60
N TYR A 153 15.83 10.72 28.18
CA TYR A 153 15.02 10.64 26.97
C TYR A 153 15.43 11.75 26.01
N ILE A 154 15.44 11.43 24.72
CA ILE A 154 15.60 12.39 23.62
C ILE A 154 14.34 12.41 22.78
N ILE A 155 14.13 13.47 22.02
CA ILE A 155 13.12 13.50 20.96
C ILE A 155 13.89 13.49 19.64
N VAL A 156 13.74 12.43 18.85
CA VAL A 156 14.28 12.40 17.49
C VAL A 156 13.20 12.93 16.58
N SER A 157 13.42 14.11 16.01
CA SER A 157 12.47 14.71 15.08
C SER A 157 12.41 13.92 13.77
N ASP A 158 11.37 14.18 12.98
CA ASP A 158 11.14 13.45 11.72
C ASP A 158 12.24 13.68 10.66
N ASP A 159 12.98 14.78 10.76
CA ASP A 159 14.17 15.07 9.97
C ASP A 159 15.45 14.42 10.54
N GLY A 160 15.32 13.61 11.59
CA GLY A 160 16.41 12.84 12.20
C GLY A 160 17.27 13.64 13.19
N ILE A 161 16.90 14.88 13.52
CA ILE A 161 17.65 15.69 14.47
C ILE A 161 17.35 15.22 15.91
N PRO A 162 18.37 14.87 16.71
CA PRO A 162 18.15 14.51 18.10
C PRO A 162 18.07 15.77 18.97
N TYR A 163 16.94 15.94 19.65
CA TYR A 163 16.73 16.98 20.66
C TYR A 163 16.85 16.40 22.07
N LEU A 164 17.57 17.09 22.95
CA LEU A 164 17.76 16.73 24.34
C LEU A 164 16.91 17.66 25.23
N PRO A 165 15.69 17.25 25.62
CA PRO A 165 14.79 18.09 26.41
C PRO A 165 15.26 18.23 27.87
N ALA A 166 15.46 19.47 28.31
CA ALA A 166 15.89 19.78 29.68
C ALA A 166 14.78 19.54 30.72
N ASN A 167 13.52 19.62 30.30
CA ASN A 167 12.33 19.59 31.16
C ASN A 167 11.22 18.68 30.60
N LEU A 168 11.59 17.53 30.02
CA LEU A 168 10.60 16.56 29.54
C LEU A 168 9.74 16.04 30.68
N ASP A 169 8.44 16.36 30.62
CA ASP A 169 7.43 15.89 31.57
C ASP A 169 7.42 14.34 31.58
N PRO A 170 7.45 13.71 32.77
CA PRO A 170 7.40 12.25 32.92
C PRO A 170 6.28 11.56 32.13
N ALA A 171 5.14 12.22 31.90
CA ALA A 171 4.03 11.67 31.11
C ALA A 171 4.43 11.38 29.65
N PHE A 172 5.41 12.11 29.12
CA PHE A 172 5.91 11.94 27.76
C PHE A 172 7.17 11.06 27.68
N ARG A 173 7.64 10.48 28.80
CA ARG A 173 8.80 9.57 28.85
C ARG A 173 8.42 8.14 28.45
N VAL A 174 7.77 8.04 27.29
CA VAL A 174 7.31 6.77 26.73
C VAL A 174 8.06 6.55 25.43
N GLU A 175 8.87 5.50 25.38
CA GLU A 175 9.63 5.16 24.17
C GLU A 175 8.69 4.92 22.98
N GLY A 176 9.01 5.53 21.84
CA GLY A 176 8.21 5.48 20.62
C GLY A 176 7.04 6.45 20.57
N LEU A 177 6.73 7.18 21.65
CA LEU A 177 5.65 8.16 21.69
C LEU A 177 5.91 9.26 20.66
N TYR A 178 4.93 9.47 19.79
CA TYR A 178 4.97 10.50 18.77
C TYR A 178 4.41 11.80 19.32
N VAL A 179 5.17 12.87 19.19
CA VAL A 179 4.87 14.16 19.82
C VAL A 179 5.08 15.29 18.84
N VAL A 180 4.31 16.36 19.02
CA VAL A 180 4.66 17.69 18.55
C VAL A 180 5.18 18.47 19.75
N PHE A 181 6.28 19.18 19.58
CA PHE A 181 6.88 19.96 20.65
C PHE A 181 7.38 21.31 20.14
N SER A 182 7.39 22.28 21.04
CA SER A 182 7.96 23.61 20.84
C SER A 182 8.82 24.00 22.03
N GLY A 183 9.88 24.76 21.80
CA GLY A 183 10.78 25.15 22.89
C GLY A 183 11.98 25.97 22.44
N GLU A 184 12.79 26.36 23.42
CA GLU A 184 14.02 27.12 23.17
C GLU A 184 15.22 26.17 22.98
N THR A 185 15.92 26.26 21.85
CA THR A 185 17.10 25.44 21.54
C THR A 185 18.41 26.07 22.03
N GLY A 186 19.27 25.26 22.64
CA GLY A 186 20.64 25.62 22.95
C GLY A 186 21.62 25.32 21.82
N ALA A 187 22.91 25.58 22.07
CA ALA A 187 23.96 25.22 21.13
C ALA A 187 24.05 23.68 20.94
N PRO A 188 24.24 23.18 19.71
CA PRO A 188 24.44 21.75 19.47
C PRO A 188 25.63 21.20 20.27
N LEU A 189 25.44 20.05 20.88
CA LEU A 189 26.49 19.32 21.59
C LEU A 189 27.44 18.62 20.60
N PRO A 190 28.66 18.22 21.02
CA PRO A 190 29.57 17.43 20.17
C PRO A 190 28.97 16.10 19.71
N SER A 191 27.96 15.58 20.40
CA SER A 191 27.19 14.40 20.01
C SER A 191 26.23 14.64 18.85
N GLY A 192 26.03 15.90 18.42
CA GLY A 192 25.03 16.32 17.45
C GLY A 192 23.64 16.57 18.04
N ALA A 193 23.42 16.27 19.33
CA ALA A 193 22.16 16.55 19.99
C ALA A 193 21.99 18.04 20.30
N ILE A 194 20.78 18.56 20.08
CA ILE A 194 20.43 19.95 20.34
C ILE A 194 19.66 20.02 21.67
N PRO A 195 20.20 20.66 22.73
CA PRO A 195 19.45 20.89 23.96
C PRO A 195 18.18 21.70 23.67
N VAL A 196 17.07 21.37 24.30
CA VAL A 196 15.83 22.15 24.17
C VAL A 196 15.12 22.31 25.52
N THR A 197 14.67 23.52 25.82
CA THR A 197 13.72 23.78 26.92
C THR A 197 12.31 23.79 26.34
N ILE A 198 11.53 22.76 26.63
CA ILE A 198 10.18 22.56 26.10
C ILE A 198 9.23 23.59 26.72
N SER A 199 8.59 24.38 25.87
CA SER A 199 7.54 25.34 26.24
C SER A 199 6.14 24.80 25.92
N GLY A 200 6.03 23.82 25.02
CA GLY A 200 4.79 23.11 24.71
C GLY A 200 5.08 21.73 24.14
N ILE A 201 4.30 20.74 24.55
CA ILE A 201 4.39 19.38 24.03
C ILE A 201 3.02 18.71 24.08
N ALA A 202 2.68 17.95 23.05
CA ALA A 202 1.46 17.17 22.98
C ALA A 202 1.71 15.88 22.21
N THR A 203 0.94 14.84 22.52
CA THR A 203 0.90 13.64 21.69
C THR A 203 0.39 14.03 20.32
N ALA A 204 1.12 13.65 19.29
CA ALA A 204 0.67 13.78 17.92
C ALA A 204 0.02 12.46 17.50
N GLU A 205 -1.19 12.53 16.96
CA GLU A 205 -1.73 11.38 16.24
C GLU A 205 -0.92 11.24 14.94
N PRO A 206 -0.45 10.03 14.60
CA PRO A 206 0.06 9.81 13.26
C PRO A 206 -1.07 10.12 12.29
N VAL A 207 -0.83 11.05 11.36
CA VAL A 207 -1.84 11.48 10.39
C VAL A 207 -2.36 10.23 9.66
N PRO A 208 -3.69 9.96 9.71
CA PRO A 208 -4.27 8.74 9.17
C PRO A 208 -4.09 8.60 7.66
#